data_AF-A0A920QVF6-F1
#
_entry.id   AF-A0A920QVF6-F1
#
_cell.length_a   1.000
_cell.length_b   1.000
_cell.length_c   1.000
_cell.angle_alpha   90.00
_cell.angle_beta   90.00
_cell.angle_gamma   90.00
#
_symmetry.space_group_name_H-M   'P 1'
#
loop_
_entity.id
_entity.type
_entity.pdbx_description
1 polymer ?
#
loop_
_entity_poly.entity_id
_entity_poly.type
_entity_poly.pdbx_seq_one_letter_code
_entity_poly.pdbx_strand_id
1 'polypeptide(L)'
;MVCIQLEISLISIAFSWCKRKIGDTDLGVLTESYLEMIEGQCRDLVFEQTTNIKVEEYLGMIALKTGAFIRSSALIGALIGRDDSRQNQAVIDFGNYIGRAFQIRDDFLGIWGDASTTGKTTSGDIEQRKKSLPIVVAFEDARGAAADELLRIYRPDNKEELSEMI
;
A
#
# COMPACT_ATOMS: atom_id res chain seq x y z
N MET A 1 7.91 -15.43 15.94
CA MET A 1 6.88 -15.47 17.01
C MET A 1 6.92 -14.26 17.94
N VAL A 2 8.10 -13.84 18.44
CA VAL A 2 8.23 -12.64 19.31
C VAL A 2 7.82 -11.33 18.61
N CYS A 3 8.19 -11.14 17.33
CA CYS A 3 7.86 -9.92 16.56
C CYS A 3 6.35 -9.70 16.39
N ILE A 4 5.62 -10.75 15.97
CA ILE A 4 4.16 -10.72 15.80
C ILE A 4 3.45 -10.43 17.14
N GLN A 5 3.91 -11.06 18.22
CA GLN A 5 3.33 -10.83 19.55
C GLN A 5 3.55 -9.39 20.03
N LEU A 6 4.70 -8.79 19.70
CA LEU A 6 5.01 -7.40 20.02
C LEU A 6 4.10 -6.45 19.25
N GLU A 7 3.89 -6.67 17.94
CA GLU A 7 2.99 -5.87 17.10
C GLU A 7 1.55 -5.88 17.63
N ILE A 8 1.01 -7.07 17.92
CA ILE A 8 -0.34 -7.23 18.50
C ILE A 8 -0.45 -6.47 19.83
N SER A 9 0.60 -6.51 20.65
CA SER A 9 0.64 -5.81 21.93
C SER A 9 0.64 -4.29 21.75
N LEU A 10 1.44 -3.76 20.80
CA LEU A 10 1.50 -2.33 20.50
C LEU A 10 0.15 -1.81 19.97
N ILE A 11 -0.49 -2.55 19.06
CA ILE A 11 -1.82 -2.20 18.54
C ILE A 11 -2.84 -2.17 19.69
N SER A 12 -2.84 -3.19 20.55
CA SER A 12 -3.74 -3.25 21.70
C SER A 12 -3.56 -2.07 22.66
N ILE A 13 -2.29 -1.65 22.89
CA ILE A 13 -1.96 -0.48 23.70
C ILE A 13 -2.47 0.80 23.04
N ALA A 14 -2.25 0.97 21.73
CA ALA A 14 -2.69 2.13 20.97
C ALA A 14 -4.22 2.29 21.00
N PHE A 15 -4.97 1.22 20.72
CA PHE A 15 -6.43 1.21 20.78
C PHE A 15 -6.95 1.48 22.19
N SER A 16 -6.33 0.88 23.21
CA SER A 16 -6.68 1.15 24.62
C SER A 16 -6.42 2.59 25.02
N TRP A 17 -5.34 3.19 24.52
CA TRP A 17 -5.03 4.59 24.76
C TRP A 17 -6.04 5.51 24.07
N CYS A 18 -6.34 5.24 22.79
CA CYS A 18 -7.33 5.99 22.03
C CYS A 18 -8.69 5.94 22.73
N LYS A 19 -9.19 4.74 23.04
CA LYS A 19 -10.47 4.58 23.75
C LYS A 19 -10.58 5.43 25.03
N ARG A 20 -9.50 5.51 25.81
CA ARG A 20 -9.47 6.34 27.05
C ARG A 20 -9.45 7.85 26.79
N LYS A 21 -8.98 8.30 25.63
CA LYS A 21 -8.71 9.72 25.35
C LYS A 21 -9.69 10.37 24.39
N ILE A 22 -10.21 9.64 23.40
CA ILE A 22 -11.03 10.18 22.30
C ILE A 22 -12.47 9.64 22.27
N GLY A 23 -12.79 8.61 23.06
CA GLY A 23 -14.15 8.04 23.14
C GLY A 23 -14.45 7.01 22.05
N ASP A 24 -15.68 6.48 22.01
CA ASP A 24 -16.04 5.31 21.20
C ASP A 24 -16.27 5.62 19.70
N THR A 25 -16.79 6.81 19.35
CA THR A 25 -17.04 7.19 17.94
C THR A 25 -15.75 7.27 17.14
N ASP A 26 -14.71 7.91 17.70
CA ASP A 26 -13.43 8.09 17.02
C ASP A 26 -12.61 6.79 16.94
N LEU A 27 -12.89 5.83 17.83
CA LEU A 27 -12.32 4.49 17.78
C LEU A 27 -12.86 3.68 16.58
N GLY A 28 -14.09 3.98 16.14
CA GLY A 28 -14.68 3.40 14.94
C GLY A 28 -13.87 3.73 13.69
N VAL A 29 -13.46 5.00 13.54
CA VAL A 29 -12.61 5.47 12.43
C VAL A 29 -11.28 4.72 12.38
N LEU A 30 -10.62 4.56 13.53
CA LEU A 30 -9.35 3.83 13.60
C LEU A 30 -9.53 2.35 13.27
N THR A 31 -10.62 1.74 13.75
CA THR A 31 -10.94 0.33 13.48
C THR A 31 -11.17 0.10 11.99
N GLU A 32 -11.96 0.96 11.34
CA GLU A 32 -12.24 0.88 9.91
C GLU A 32 -10.95 0.99 9.10
N SER A 33 -10.11 1.97 9.38
CA SER A 33 -8.83 2.12 8.66
C SER A 33 -7.84 0.98 8.89
N TYR A 34 -7.88 0.32 10.05
CA TYR A 34 -7.10 -0.89 10.27
C TYR A 34 -7.62 -2.07 9.44
N LEU A 35 -8.95 -2.22 9.31
CA LEU A 35 -9.56 -3.24 8.44
C LEU A 35 -9.27 -2.99 6.96
N GLU A 36 -9.36 -1.73 6.52
CA GLU A 36 -8.99 -1.33 5.16
C GLU A 36 -7.52 -1.66 4.88
N MET A 37 -6.59 -1.38 5.79
CA MET A 37 -5.19 -1.78 5.64
C MET A 37 -5.04 -3.29 5.45
N ILE A 38 -5.73 -4.09 6.27
CA ILE A 38 -5.70 -5.56 6.15
C ILE A 38 -6.22 -5.97 4.78
N GLU A 39 -7.33 -5.40 4.33
CA GLU A 39 -7.89 -5.68 3.01
C GLU A 39 -6.90 -5.33 1.89
N GLY A 40 -6.29 -4.15 1.97
CA GLY A 40 -5.25 -3.72 1.04
C GLY A 40 -4.07 -4.69 0.99
N GLN A 41 -3.63 -5.19 2.15
CA GLN A 41 -2.55 -6.18 2.24
C GLN A 41 -2.97 -7.55 1.68
N CYS A 42 -4.21 -7.99 1.92
CA CYS A 42 -4.72 -9.22 1.33
C CYS A 42 -4.79 -9.14 -0.19
N ARG A 43 -5.25 -8.01 -0.74
CA ARG A 43 -5.29 -7.76 -2.20
C ARG A 43 -3.88 -7.78 -2.80
N ASP A 44 -2.91 -7.19 -2.12
CA ASP A 44 -1.50 -7.19 -2.54
C ASP A 44 -0.93 -8.61 -2.65
N LEU A 45 -1.19 -9.46 -1.64
CA LEU A 45 -0.78 -10.88 -1.66
C LEU A 45 -1.44 -11.66 -2.81
N VAL A 46 -2.68 -11.35 -3.16
CA VAL A 46 -3.35 -11.95 -4.33
C VAL A 46 -2.66 -11.50 -5.62
N PHE A 47 -2.28 -10.23 -5.72
CA PHE A 47 -1.57 -9.69 -6.90
C PHE A 47 -0.18 -10.30 -7.11
N GLU A 48 0.48 -10.79 -6.06
CA GLU A 48 1.74 -11.53 -6.22
C GLU A 48 1.56 -12.83 -7.02
N GLN A 49 0.35 -13.42 -7.00
CA GLN A 49 0.06 -14.72 -7.61
C GLN A 49 -0.52 -14.62 -9.04
N THR A 50 -0.79 -13.42 -9.54
CA THR A 50 -1.37 -13.19 -10.87
C THR A 50 -0.59 -12.15 -11.65
N THR A 51 -0.61 -12.25 -12.97
CA THR A 51 -0.10 -11.22 -13.89
C THR A 51 -1.22 -10.44 -14.57
N ASN A 52 -2.48 -10.83 -14.37
CA ASN A 52 -3.65 -10.16 -14.91
C ASN A 52 -4.22 -9.20 -13.86
N ILE A 53 -3.65 -7.99 -13.79
CA ILE A 53 -4.05 -6.92 -12.87
C ILE A 53 -4.29 -5.67 -13.70
N LYS A 54 -5.45 -5.02 -13.54
CA LYS A 54 -5.72 -3.73 -14.17
C LYS A 54 -5.20 -2.59 -13.30
N VAL A 55 -4.80 -1.49 -13.91
CA VAL A 55 -4.35 -0.29 -13.19
C VAL A 55 -5.41 0.19 -12.19
N GLU A 56 -6.70 0.15 -12.54
CA GLU A 56 -7.78 0.54 -11.62
C GLU A 56 -7.85 -0.35 -10.36
N GLU A 57 -7.66 -1.67 -10.52
CA GLU A 57 -7.65 -2.61 -9.40
C GLU A 57 -6.45 -2.36 -8.48
N TYR A 58 -5.30 -2.06 -9.09
CA TYR A 58 -4.09 -1.66 -8.37
C TYR A 58 -4.28 -0.33 -7.61
N LEU A 59 -4.86 0.70 -8.25
CA LEU A 59 -5.14 1.99 -7.63
C LEU A 59 -6.12 1.87 -6.45
N GLY A 60 -7.09 0.95 -6.56
CA GLY A 60 -7.98 0.57 -5.48
C GLY A 60 -7.23 -0.06 -4.31
N MET A 61 -6.33 -1.02 -4.58
CA MET A 61 -5.52 -1.69 -3.56
C MET A 61 -4.64 -0.70 -2.77
N ILE A 62 -3.90 0.18 -3.45
CA ILE A 62 -2.99 1.11 -2.76
C ILE A 62 -3.72 2.19 -1.96
N ALA A 63 -4.97 2.52 -2.31
CA ALA A 63 -5.80 3.45 -1.56
C ALA A 63 -6.15 2.93 -0.16
N LEU A 64 -6.19 1.61 0.01
CA LEU A 64 -6.50 0.94 1.28
C LEU A 64 -5.27 0.81 2.20
N LYS A 65 -4.06 1.05 1.69
CA LYS A 65 -2.80 0.93 2.45
C LYS A 65 -2.51 2.21 3.24
N THR A 66 -1.34 2.81 3.03
CA THR A 66 -0.80 3.96 3.77
C THR A 66 -1.78 5.14 3.88
N GLY A 67 -2.60 5.36 2.85
CA GLY A 67 -3.63 6.40 2.84
C GLY A 67 -4.67 6.27 3.94
N ALA A 68 -5.05 5.04 4.32
CA ALA A 68 -6.07 4.80 5.33
C ALA A 68 -5.63 5.32 6.72
N PHE A 69 -4.37 5.13 7.11
CA PHE A 69 -3.86 5.64 8.39
C PHE A 69 -3.65 7.16 8.40
N ILE A 70 -3.20 7.75 7.29
CA ILE A 70 -3.08 9.20 7.19
C ILE A 70 -4.46 9.84 7.28
N ARG A 71 -5.43 9.27 6.55
CA ARG A 71 -6.83 9.67 6.59
C ARG A 71 -7.41 9.57 8.00
N SER A 72 -7.29 8.41 8.66
CA SER A 72 -7.86 8.23 10.00
C SER A 72 -7.23 9.16 11.03
N SER A 73 -5.91 9.33 10.98
CA SER A 73 -5.20 10.23 11.90
C SER A 73 -5.69 11.67 11.76
N ALA A 74 -5.83 12.15 10.52
CA ALA A 74 -6.31 13.50 10.25
C ALA A 74 -7.82 13.66 10.57
N LEU A 75 -8.64 12.64 10.27
CA LEU A 75 -10.08 12.66 10.52
C LEU A 75 -10.39 12.66 12.01
N ILE A 76 -9.69 11.83 12.81
CA ILE A 76 -9.81 11.84 14.27
C ILE A 76 -9.46 13.24 14.82
N GLY A 77 -8.41 13.88 14.30
CA GLY A 77 -8.07 15.26 14.66
C GLY A 77 -9.17 16.27 14.32
N ALA A 78 -9.81 16.12 13.16
CA ALA A 78 -10.91 16.97 12.74
C ALA A 78 -12.15 16.80 13.65
N LEU A 79 -12.52 15.55 13.95
CA LEU A 79 -13.66 15.22 14.82
C LEU A 79 -13.49 15.77 16.24
N ILE A 80 -12.28 15.70 16.80
CA ILE A 80 -11.96 16.26 18.14
C ILE A 80 -12.04 17.79 18.14
N GLY A 81 -11.55 18.44 17.07
CA GLY A 81 -11.47 19.89 17.00
C GLY A 81 -12.81 20.56 16.72
N ARG A 82 -13.43 20.18 15.60
CA ARG A 82 -14.74 20.66 15.17
C ARG A 82 -15.34 19.66 14.19
N ASP A 83 -16.44 19.03 14.59
CA ASP A 83 -17.20 18.14 13.72
C ASP A 83 -17.96 18.92 12.64
N ASP A 84 -17.25 19.27 11.57
CA ASP A 84 -17.78 19.92 10.37
C ASP A 84 -17.70 18.95 9.19
N SER A 85 -18.86 18.54 8.68
CA SER A 85 -18.97 17.55 7.60
C SER A 85 -18.14 17.89 6.36
N ARG A 86 -18.02 19.18 6.01
CA ARG A 86 -17.25 19.62 4.84
C ARG A 86 -15.75 19.49 5.08
N GLN A 87 -15.28 19.84 6.28
CA GLN A 87 -13.88 19.64 6.68
C GLN A 87 -13.55 18.15 6.76
N ASN A 88 -14.43 17.34 7.35
CA ASN A 88 -14.25 15.90 7.44
C ASN A 88 -14.09 15.26 6.05
N GLN A 89 -14.96 15.63 5.10
CA GLN A 89 -14.85 15.13 3.72
C GLN A 89 -13.55 15.59 3.04
N ALA A 90 -13.15 16.85 3.20
CA ALA A 90 -11.90 17.34 2.63
C ALA A 90 -10.68 16.60 3.17
N VAL A 91 -10.69 16.25 4.46
CA VAL A 91 -9.64 15.44 5.09
C VAL A 91 -9.62 14.00 4.56
N ILE A 92 -10.80 13.41 4.35
CA ILE A 92 -10.95 12.09 3.72
C ILE A 92 -10.33 12.08 2.32
N ASP A 93 -10.70 13.06 1.50
CA ASP A 93 -10.20 13.18 0.13
C ASP A 93 -8.67 13.40 0.12
N PHE A 94 -8.17 14.28 0.99
CA PHE A 94 -6.74 14.50 1.17
C PHE A 94 -6.00 13.19 1.51
N GLY A 95 -6.49 12.43 2.48
CA GLY A 95 -5.91 11.15 2.89
C GLY A 95 -5.86 10.13 1.75
N ASN A 96 -6.91 10.06 0.94
CA ASN A 96 -6.98 9.21 -0.25
C ASN A 96 -5.93 9.59 -1.30
N TYR A 97 -5.82 10.88 -1.61
CA TYR A 97 -4.87 11.36 -2.61
C TYR A 97 -3.42 11.21 -2.16
N ILE A 98 -3.11 11.60 -0.91
CA ILE A 98 -1.74 11.52 -0.41
C ILE A 98 -1.27 10.08 -0.25
N GLY A 99 -2.17 9.17 0.16
CA GLY A 99 -1.88 7.74 0.24
C GLY A 99 -1.51 7.14 -1.11
N ARG A 100 -2.32 7.43 -2.13
CA ARG A 100 -2.04 7.01 -3.52
C ARG A 100 -0.72 7.59 -4.01
N ALA A 101 -0.52 8.91 -3.86
CA ALA A 101 0.70 9.57 -4.31
C ALA A 101 1.95 9.02 -3.61
N PHE A 102 1.86 8.73 -2.32
CA PHE A 102 2.97 8.14 -1.56
C PHE A 102 3.32 6.75 -2.09
N GLN A 103 2.35 5.87 -2.30
CA GLN A 103 2.63 4.51 -2.78
C GLN A 103 3.14 4.50 -4.22
N ILE A 104 2.60 5.37 -5.09
CA ILE A 104 3.10 5.53 -6.46
C ILE A 104 4.57 5.95 -6.45
N ARG A 105 4.93 6.89 -5.58
CA ARG A 105 6.31 7.33 -5.42
C ARG A 105 7.20 6.22 -4.86
N ASP A 106 6.74 5.48 -3.85
CA ASP A 106 7.48 4.36 -3.25
C ASP A 106 7.77 3.28 -4.30
N ASP A 107 6.78 2.92 -5.12
CA ASP A 107 6.93 1.96 -6.21
C ASP A 107 7.88 2.44 -7.32
N PHE A 108 7.84 3.74 -7.66
CA PHE A 108 8.81 4.33 -8.58
C PHE A 108 10.23 4.25 -8.02
N LEU A 109 10.42 4.58 -6.75
CA LEU A 109 11.72 4.51 -6.07
C LEU A 109 12.19 3.06 -5.85
N GLY A 110 11.27 2.10 -5.74
CA GLY A 110 11.60 0.67 -5.64
C GLY A 110 12.24 0.10 -6.91
N ILE A 111 11.95 0.71 -8.07
CA ILE A 111 12.55 0.33 -9.35
C ILE A 111 13.76 1.23 -9.67
N TRP A 112 13.57 2.55 -9.68
CA TRP A 112 14.55 3.51 -10.20
C TRP A 112 15.18 4.41 -9.12
N GLY A 113 14.91 4.17 -7.85
CA GLY A 113 15.46 4.98 -6.77
C GLY A 113 16.96 4.75 -6.60
N ASP A 114 17.70 5.84 -6.40
CA ASP A 114 19.14 5.77 -6.13
C ASP A 114 19.41 5.15 -4.75
N ALA A 115 20.18 4.07 -4.73
CA ALA A 115 20.59 3.37 -3.51
C ALA A 115 21.27 4.28 -2.48
N SER A 116 21.98 5.32 -2.94
CA SER A 116 22.65 6.29 -2.06
C SER A 116 21.67 7.13 -1.23
N THR A 117 20.43 7.29 -1.73
CA THR A 117 19.39 8.12 -1.13
C THR A 117 18.30 7.28 -0.45
N THR A 118 18.00 6.09 -0.97
CA THR A 118 16.94 5.22 -0.43
C THR A 118 17.43 4.25 0.65
N GLY A 119 18.74 3.98 0.71
CA GLY A 119 19.33 2.97 1.60
C GLY A 119 18.96 1.52 1.23
N LYS A 120 18.35 1.31 0.05
CA LYS A 120 17.97 0.00 -0.52
C LYS A 120 18.75 -0.26 -1.81
N THR A 121 18.84 -1.51 -2.24
CA THR A 121 19.35 -1.83 -3.59
C THR A 121 18.45 -1.20 -4.66
N THR A 122 19.04 -0.61 -5.69
CA THR A 122 18.36 -0.26 -6.94
C THR A 122 17.71 -1.52 -7.51
N SER A 123 16.50 -1.43 -8.05
CA SER A 123 15.78 -2.55 -8.67
C SER A 123 15.23 -3.65 -7.74
N GLY A 124 15.22 -3.45 -6.42
CA GLY A 124 14.73 -4.46 -5.47
C GLY A 124 13.28 -4.92 -5.73
N ASP A 125 12.41 -4.02 -6.22
CA ASP A 125 11.04 -4.39 -6.60
C ASP A 125 11.00 -5.31 -7.83
N ILE A 126 11.92 -5.14 -8.79
CA ILE A 126 12.02 -6.00 -9.98
C ILE A 126 12.56 -7.39 -9.59
N GLU A 127 13.63 -7.43 -8.78
CA GLU A 127 14.21 -8.69 -8.28
C GLU A 127 13.17 -9.54 -7.54
N GLN A 128 12.34 -8.88 -6.73
CA GLN A 128 11.24 -9.53 -6.00
C GLN A 128 10.00 -9.79 -6.88
N ARG A 129 10.02 -9.35 -8.15
CA ARG A 129 8.89 -9.41 -9.09
C ARG A 129 7.63 -8.79 -8.51
N LYS A 130 7.78 -7.73 -7.72
CA LYS A 130 6.66 -6.99 -7.15
C LYS A 130 5.85 -6.40 -8.28
N LYS A 131 4.52 -6.49 -8.18
CA LYS A 131 3.58 -5.94 -9.18
C LYS A 131 3.34 -4.47 -8.87
N SER A 132 4.43 -3.70 -8.88
CA SER A 132 4.40 -2.26 -8.65
C SER A 132 3.71 -1.53 -9.81
N LEU A 133 3.26 -0.29 -9.59
CA LEU A 133 2.46 0.43 -10.59
C LEU A 133 3.08 0.42 -12.01
N PRO A 134 4.39 0.69 -12.20
CA PRO A 134 4.96 0.70 -13.55
C PRO A 134 4.88 -0.66 -14.25
N ILE A 135 4.96 -1.76 -13.48
CA ILE A 135 4.83 -3.11 -13.99
C ILE A 135 3.37 -3.43 -14.34
N VAL A 136 2.41 -3.00 -13.51
CA VAL A 136 0.98 -3.16 -13.80
C VAL A 136 0.59 -2.41 -15.07
N VAL A 137 1.07 -1.17 -15.23
CA VAL A 137 0.89 -0.39 -16.48
C VAL A 137 1.50 -1.15 -17.66
N ALA A 138 2.71 -1.69 -17.51
CA ALA A 138 3.34 -2.47 -18.57
C ALA A 138 2.53 -3.73 -18.94
N PHE A 139 1.93 -4.44 -17.97
CA PHE A 139 1.04 -5.57 -18.26
C PHE A 139 -0.22 -5.15 -19.02
N GLU A 140 -0.81 -4.01 -18.67
CA GLU A 140 -2.03 -3.51 -19.32
C GLU A 140 -1.77 -3.01 -20.75
N ASP A 141 -0.60 -2.40 -21.00
CA ASP A 141 -0.26 -1.76 -22.27
C ASP A 141 0.57 -2.63 -23.24
N ALA A 142 1.41 -3.54 -22.75
CA ALA A 142 2.32 -4.31 -23.60
C ALA A 142 1.58 -5.21 -24.59
N ARG A 143 2.13 -5.35 -25.80
CA ARG A 143 1.58 -6.20 -26.87
C ARG A 143 2.68 -6.99 -27.57
N GLY A 144 2.32 -8.11 -28.19
CA GLY A 144 3.24 -8.96 -28.95
C GLY A 144 4.40 -9.48 -28.10
N ALA A 145 5.60 -9.57 -28.70
CA ALA A 145 6.77 -10.15 -28.06
C ALA A 145 7.16 -9.49 -26.73
N ALA A 146 6.91 -8.18 -26.57
CA ALA A 146 7.17 -7.49 -25.30
C ALA A 146 6.24 -7.96 -24.16
N ALA A 147 4.98 -8.26 -24.48
CA ALA A 147 4.04 -8.82 -23.49
C ALA A 147 4.43 -10.25 -23.12
N ASP A 148 4.80 -11.07 -24.11
CA ASP A 148 5.24 -12.45 -23.88
C ASP A 148 6.48 -12.49 -22.99
N GLU A 149 7.44 -11.60 -23.23
CA GLU A 149 8.66 -11.50 -22.42
C GLU A 149 8.37 -11.00 -21.01
N LEU A 150 7.53 -9.97 -20.85
CA LEU A 150 7.12 -9.48 -19.53
C LEU A 150 6.44 -10.58 -18.71
N LEU A 151 5.55 -11.37 -19.33
CA LEU A 151 4.90 -12.52 -18.71
C LEU A 151 5.90 -13.60 -18.32
N ARG A 152 6.89 -13.91 -19.18
CA ARG A 152 7.94 -14.89 -18.90
C ARG A 152 8.77 -14.51 -17.68
N ILE A 153 9.17 -13.24 -17.61
CA ILE A 153 9.98 -12.68 -16.52
C ILE A 153 9.19 -12.71 -15.19
N TYR A 154 7.95 -12.22 -15.18
CA TYR A 154 7.18 -12.01 -13.95
C TYR A 154 6.34 -13.21 -13.50
N ARG A 155 6.44 -14.35 -14.20
CA ARG A 155 5.74 -15.59 -13.85
C ARG A 155 6.12 -16.03 -12.42
N PRO A 156 5.15 -16.39 -11.55
CA PRO A 156 5.44 -16.74 -10.15
C PRO A 156 6.45 -17.88 -9.98
N ASP A 157 6.47 -18.82 -10.92
CA ASP A 157 7.18 -20.09 -10.85
C ASP A 157 8.68 -19.99 -11.20
N ASN A 158 9.12 -18.85 -11.73
CA ASN A 158 10.38 -18.77 -12.49
C ASN A 158 11.56 -18.11 -11.73
N LYS A 159 11.55 -18.09 -10.38
CA LYS A 159 12.36 -17.16 -9.55
C LYS A 159 13.88 -17.19 -9.81
N GLU A 160 14.43 -18.31 -10.30
CA GLU A 160 15.87 -18.48 -10.56
C GLU A 160 16.36 -17.73 -11.82
N GLU A 161 15.53 -17.54 -12.85
CA GLU A 161 15.97 -16.93 -14.13
C GLU A 161 16.21 -15.41 -14.05
N LEU A 162 15.62 -14.69 -13.09
CA LEU A 162 15.72 -13.22 -13.06
C LEU A 162 17.01 -12.71 -12.40
N SER A 163 17.52 -13.42 -11.40
CA SER A 163 18.78 -13.07 -10.73
C SER A 163 20.01 -13.19 -11.63
N GLU A 164 19.87 -13.87 -12.78
CA GLU A 164 20.94 -13.99 -13.78
C GLU A 164 20.85 -12.91 -14.88
N MET A 165 19.73 -12.16 -14.97
CA MET A 165 19.48 -11.17 -16.03
C MET A 165 19.75 -9.71 -15.62
N ILE A 166 19.77 -9.41 -14.32
CA ILE A 166 19.97 -8.06 -13.75
C ILE A 166 21.30 -8.03 -13.00
#